data_AF-A0A962HBP0-F1
#
_entry.id   AF-A0A962HBP0-F1
#
_cell.length_a   1.000
_cell.length_b   1.000
_cell.length_c   1.000
_cell.angle_alpha   90.00
_cell.angle_beta   90.00
_cell.angle_gamma   90.00
#
_symmetry.space_group_name_H-M   'P 1'
#
loop_
_entity.id
_entity.type
_entity.pdbx_description
1 polymer ?
#
loop_
_entity_poly.entity_id
_entity_poly.type
_entity_poly.pdbx_seq_one_letter_code
_entity_poly.pdbx_strand_id
1 'polypeptide(L)'
;MRELLPKSPTAGAIAYTLKSWDALNRYLDNGAIAIDNNAAERALREIAVGRKNWLFAGSEKGGEACAVITSLIETAKAHDHNPLAYLTDILERLPDTLNRDIDSFLPTNWKPGNTAQSKRQLWGRSDGYLHPRLAQLDLLS
;
A
#
# COMPACT_ATOMS: atom_id res chain seq x y z
N MET A 1 34.23 28.32 -23.56
CA MET A 1 33.10 27.97 -22.68
C MET A 1 32.18 29.17 -22.59
N ARG A 2 30.87 29.00 -22.77
CA ARG A 2 29.91 30.10 -22.72
C ARG A 2 29.60 30.39 -21.26
N GLU A 3 29.83 31.62 -20.80
CA GLU A 3 29.53 32.04 -19.43
C GLU A 3 28.02 32.14 -19.25
N LEU A 4 27.46 31.42 -18.28
CA LEU A 4 26.02 31.40 -18.02
C LEU A 4 25.67 32.50 -17.03
N LEU A 5 24.55 33.20 -17.28
CA LEU A 5 24.02 34.15 -16.30
C LEU A 5 23.64 33.39 -15.01
N PRO A 6 24.01 33.90 -13.81
CA PRO A 6 23.79 33.22 -12.54
C PRO A 6 22.33 32.86 -12.25
N LYS A 7 21.38 33.60 -12.82
CA LYS A 7 19.93 33.39 -12.66
C LYS A 7 19.27 32.64 -13.83
N SER A 8 20.06 32.10 -14.77
CA SER A 8 19.50 31.30 -15.86
C SER A 8 18.95 29.96 -15.32
N PRO A 9 17.89 29.39 -15.92
CA PRO A 9 17.37 28.07 -15.53
C PRO A 9 18.44 26.98 -15.53
N THR A 10 19.36 27.02 -16.51
CA THR A 10 20.49 26.09 -16.61
C THR A 10 21.47 26.24 -15.43
N ALA A 11 21.84 27.47 -15.06
CA ALA A 11 22.69 27.72 -13.91
C ALA A 11 22.02 27.24 -12.61
N GLY A 12 20.71 27.43 -12.47
CA GLY A 12 19.93 26.91 -11.35
C GLY A 12 19.94 25.38 -11.27
N ALA A 13 19.75 24.69 -12.39
CA ALA A 13 19.80 23.22 -12.44
C ALA A 13 21.18 22.66 -12.07
N ILE A 14 22.26 23.30 -12.55
CA ILE A 14 23.65 22.95 -12.19
C ILE A 14 23.88 23.16 -10.69
N ALA A 15 23.48 24.32 -10.15
CA ALA A 15 23.64 24.59 -8.72
C ALA A 15 22.85 23.58 -7.85
N TYR A 16 21.65 23.20 -8.28
CA TYR A 16 20.83 22.19 -7.59
C TYR A 16 21.47 20.80 -7.59
N THR A 17 22.02 20.37 -8.74
CA THR A 17 22.73 19.09 -8.84
C THR A 17 23.99 19.08 -7.99
N LEU A 18 24.79 20.15 -8.03
CA LEU A 18 25.99 20.29 -7.18
C LEU A 18 25.66 20.27 -5.69
N LYS A 19 24.56 20.92 -5.27
CA LYS A 19 24.09 20.87 -3.88
C LYS A 19 23.69 19.45 -3.44
N SER A 20 23.29 18.59 -4.38
CA SER A 20 22.81 17.23 -4.11
C SER A 20 23.85 16.16 -4.42
N TRP A 21 25.10 16.56 -4.68
CA TRP A 21 26.17 15.68 -5.18
C TRP A 21 26.44 14.47 -4.28
N ASP A 22 26.45 14.67 -2.95
CA ASP A 22 26.68 13.58 -1.99
C ASP A 22 25.55 12.53 -2.02
N ALA A 23 24.30 12.98 -2.20
CA ALA A 23 23.16 12.08 -2.31
C ALA A 23 23.19 11.31 -3.64
N LEU A 24 23.53 11.99 -4.74
CA LEU A 24 23.62 11.38 -6.07
C LEU A 24 24.73 10.33 -6.17
N ASN A 25 25.81 10.46 -5.39
CA ASN A 25 26.93 9.50 -5.40
C ASN A 25 26.81 8.40 -4.34
N ARG A 26 25.79 8.41 -3.48
CA ARG A 26 25.68 7.45 -2.36
C ARG A 26 25.66 5.99 -2.81
N TYR A 27 25.16 5.70 -4.02
CA TYR A 27 25.16 4.34 -4.58
C TYR A 27 26.58 3.79 -4.81
N LEU A 28 27.60 4.65 -4.95
CA LEU A 28 29.00 4.24 -5.08
C LEU A 28 29.54 3.63 -3.78
N ASP A 29 29.02 4.06 -2.63
CA ASP A 29 29.44 3.57 -1.32
C ASP A 29 28.67 2.30 -0.89
N ASN A 30 27.48 2.08 -1.45
CA ASN A 30 26.60 0.97 -1.08
C ASN A 30 25.90 0.37 -2.31
N GLY A 31 26.36 -0.81 -2.74
CA GLY A 31 25.80 -1.53 -3.88
C GLY A 31 24.36 -2.05 -3.71
N ALA A 32 23.77 -1.96 -2.51
CA ALA A 32 22.35 -2.23 -2.31
C ALA A 32 21.44 -1.08 -2.79
N ILE A 33 22.00 0.11 -3.04
CA ILE A 33 21.27 1.29 -3.49
C ILE A 33 21.35 1.35 -5.02
N ALA A 34 20.20 1.49 -5.68
CA ALA A 34 20.15 1.68 -7.12
C ALA A 34 20.73 3.05 -7.53
N ILE A 35 21.35 3.12 -8.71
CA ILE A 35 21.88 4.38 -9.29
C ILE A 35 20.77 5.38 -9.61
N ASP A 36 19.56 4.89 -9.83
CA ASP A 36 18.38 5.68 -10.17
C ASP A 36 17.27 5.53 -9.13
N ASN A 37 16.33 6.47 -9.16
CA ASN A 37 15.19 6.50 -8.25
C ASN A 37 13.92 5.87 -8.85
N ASN A 38 14.03 5.10 -9.94
CA ASN A 38 12.86 4.64 -10.69
C ASN A 38 11.93 3.77 -9.84
N ALA A 39 12.50 2.97 -8.93
CA ALA A 39 11.71 2.13 -8.03
C ALA A 39 10.81 2.96 -7.11
N ALA A 40 11.36 3.99 -6.46
CA ALA A 40 10.58 4.85 -5.57
C ALA A 40 9.58 5.72 -6.35
N GLU A 41 9.95 6.24 -7.53
CA GLU A 41 9.04 7.00 -8.39
C GLU A 41 7.85 6.15 -8.86
N ARG A 42 8.10 4.88 -9.22
CA ARG A 42 7.03 3.93 -9.58
C ARG A 42 6.08 3.68 -8.40
N ALA A 43 6.62 3.49 -7.20
CA ALA A 43 5.80 3.32 -5.99
C ALA A 43 4.92 4.55 -5.71
N LEU A 44 5.49 5.77 -5.82
CA LEU A 44 4.75 7.01 -5.62
C LEU A 44 3.74 7.31 -6.74
N ARG A 45 3.90 6.71 -7.92
CA ARG A 45 2.99 6.92 -9.05
C ARG A 45 1.57 6.43 -8.74
N GLU A 46 1.43 5.31 -8.04
CA GLU A 46 0.13 4.78 -7.64
C GLU A 46 -0.60 5.77 -6.72
N ILE A 47 0.13 6.37 -5.77
CA ILE A 47 -0.38 7.39 -4.85
C ILE A 47 -0.78 8.66 -5.62
N ALA A 48 0.07 9.11 -6.54
CA ALA A 48 -0.20 10.29 -7.36
C ALA A 48 -1.43 10.12 -8.26
N VAL A 49 -1.69 8.90 -8.75
CA VAL A 49 -2.89 8.56 -9.52
C VAL A 49 -4.11 8.40 -8.60
N GLY A 50 -3.94 7.82 -7.41
CA GLY A 50 -5.00 7.56 -6.44
C GLY A 50 -5.56 8.80 -5.77
N ARG A 51 -4.73 9.82 -5.50
CA ARG A 51 -5.15 11.03 -4.75
C ARG A 51 -6.34 11.80 -5.33
N LYS A 52 -6.57 11.72 -6.64
CA LYS A 52 -7.75 12.34 -7.29
C LYS A 52 -9.05 11.54 -7.12
N ASN A 53 -8.94 10.28 -6.71
CA ASN A 53 -10.04 9.34 -6.54
C ASN A 53 -10.31 9.01 -5.06
N TRP A 54 -9.42 9.39 -4.14
CA TRP A 54 -9.59 9.16 -2.72
C TRP A 54 -10.40 10.29 -2.07
N LEU A 55 -11.59 9.95 -1.57
CA LEU A 55 -12.55 10.88 -0.96
C LEU A 55 -11.98 11.73 0.20
N PHE A 56 -10.87 11.30 0.80
CA PHE A 56 -10.27 11.94 1.98
C PHE A 56 -8.96 12.68 1.70
N ALA A 57 -8.44 12.66 0.47
CA ALA A 57 -7.12 13.20 0.12
C ALA A 57 -7.02 14.75 0.08
N GLY A 58 -8.00 15.47 0.66
CA GLY A 58 -8.07 16.93 0.71
C GLY A 58 -7.82 17.55 2.09
N SER A 59 -7.51 16.75 3.11
CA SER A 59 -7.24 17.22 4.48
C SER A 59 -5.95 16.59 5.01
N GLU A 60 -5.29 17.25 5.97
CA GLU A 60 -4.09 16.72 6.64
C GLU A 60 -4.36 15.34 7.27
N LYS A 61 -5.45 15.21 8.03
CA LYS A 61 -5.88 13.93 8.63
C LYS A 61 -6.13 12.84 7.58
N GLY A 62 -6.69 13.21 6.44
CA GLY A 62 -6.92 12.26 5.35
C GLY A 62 -5.63 11.85 4.64
N GLY A 63 -4.65 12.76 4.55
CA GLY A 63 -3.30 12.44 4.09
C GLY A 63 -2.58 11.48 5.02
N GLU A 64 -2.68 11.70 6.33
CA GLU A 64 -2.12 10.80 7.36
C GLU A 64 -2.75 9.41 7.30
N ALA A 65 -4.09 9.33 7.29
CA ALA A 65 -4.81 8.06 7.16
C ALA A 65 -4.44 7.32 5.87
N CYS A 66 -4.32 8.05 4.76
CA CYS A 66 -3.88 7.49 3.50
C CYS A 66 -2.46 6.93 3.59
N ALA A 67 -1.52 7.66 4.20
CA ALA A 67 -0.15 7.22 4.37
C ALA A 67 -0.06 5.93 5.20
N VAL A 68 -0.87 5.81 6.26
CA VAL A 68 -0.97 4.59 7.07
C VAL A 68 -1.46 3.41 6.23
N ILE A 69 -2.57 3.57 5.50
CA ILE A 69 -3.15 2.49 4.68
C ILE A 69 -2.20 2.07 3.56
N THR A 70 -1.60 3.03 2.83
CA THR A 70 -0.67 2.70 1.75
C THR A 70 0.58 2.02 2.29
N SER A 71 1.09 2.45 3.45
CA SER A 71 2.24 1.78 4.09
C SER A 71 1.93 0.32 4.43
N LEU A 72 0.73 0.04 4.96
CA LEU A 72 0.30 -1.35 5.24
C LEU A 72 0.17 -2.18 3.96
N ILE A 73 -0.43 -1.61 2.91
CA ILE A 73 -0.59 -2.28 1.61
C ILE A 73 0.78 -2.60 0.99
N GLU A 74 1.68 -1.62 0.93
CA GLU A 74 3.02 -1.82 0.36
C GLU A 74 3.85 -2.82 1.18
N THR A 75 3.73 -2.78 2.51
CA THR A 75 4.39 -3.77 3.37
C THR A 75 3.82 -5.18 3.16
N ALA A 76 2.51 -5.32 2.98
CA ALA A 76 1.89 -6.60 2.65
C ALA A 76 2.35 -7.12 1.28
N LYS A 77 2.39 -6.26 0.25
CA LYS A 77 2.95 -6.61 -1.07
C LYS A 77 4.41 -7.07 -0.96
N ALA A 78 5.22 -6.38 -0.15
CA ALA A 78 6.63 -6.73 0.07
C ALA A 78 6.84 -8.07 0.78
N HIS A 79 5.82 -8.60 1.46
CA HIS A 79 5.81 -9.94 2.06
C HIS A 79 5.04 -10.98 1.22
N ASP A 80 4.82 -10.68 -0.07
CA ASP A 80 4.09 -11.54 -1.01
C ASP A 80 2.65 -11.85 -0.57
N HIS A 81 2.03 -10.98 0.22
CA HIS A 81 0.64 -11.11 0.65
C HIS A 81 -0.30 -10.43 -0.33
N ASN A 82 -1.48 -11.03 -0.56
CA ASN A 82 -2.56 -10.35 -1.27
C ASN A 82 -3.12 -9.22 -0.40
N PRO A 83 -2.99 -7.93 -0.79
CA PRO A 83 -3.36 -6.82 0.09
C PRO A 83 -4.85 -6.78 0.43
N LEU A 84 -5.71 -7.19 -0.51
CA LEU A 84 -7.16 -7.24 -0.28
C LEU A 84 -7.52 -8.32 0.74
N ALA A 85 -6.94 -9.51 0.61
CA ALA A 85 -7.15 -10.60 1.57
C ALA A 85 -6.66 -10.22 2.97
N TYR A 86 -5.47 -9.59 3.05
CA TYR A 86 -4.90 -9.08 4.29
C TYR A 86 -5.81 -8.05 4.96
N LEU A 87 -6.18 -6.98 4.26
CA LEU A 87 -7.03 -5.92 4.81
C LEU A 87 -8.40 -6.44 5.21
N THR A 88 -8.98 -7.36 4.44
CA THR A 88 -10.28 -7.96 4.77
C THR A 88 -10.19 -8.77 6.06
N ASP A 89 -9.19 -9.65 6.19
CA ASP A 89 -9.02 -10.50 7.37
C ASP A 89 -8.78 -9.67 8.63
N ILE A 90 -7.87 -8.70 8.58
CA ILE A 90 -7.57 -7.88 9.77
C ILE A 90 -8.79 -7.02 10.15
N LEU A 91 -9.48 -6.38 9.20
CA LEU A 91 -10.62 -5.52 9.52
C LEU A 91 -11.82 -6.32 10.04
N GLU A 92 -12.01 -7.57 9.58
CA GLU A 92 -13.02 -8.48 10.13
C GLU A 92 -12.67 -8.92 11.57
N ARG A 93 -11.38 -9.13 11.89
CA ARG A 93 -10.94 -9.64 13.21
C ARG A 93 -10.61 -8.56 14.24
N LEU A 94 -10.33 -7.33 13.80
CA LEU A 94 -9.88 -6.22 14.65
C LEU A 94 -10.84 -5.92 15.82
N PRO A 95 -12.18 -5.89 15.62
CA PRO A 95 -13.11 -5.55 16.71
C PRO A 95 -13.07 -6.52 17.89
N ASP A 96 -12.76 -7.80 17.62
CA ASP A 96 -12.75 -8.87 18.62
C ASP A 96 -11.35 -9.12 19.20
N THR A 97 -10.33 -8.39 18.74
CA THR A 97 -8.93 -8.60 19.13
C THR A 97 -8.51 -7.67 20.25
N LEU A 98 -7.79 -8.23 21.23
CA LEU A 98 -7.26 -7.46 22.35
C LEU A 98 -6.05 -6.63 21.92
N ASN A 99 -5.89 -5.44 22.51
CA ASN A 99 -4.80 -4.53 22.13
C ASN A 99 -3.39 -5.15 22.19
N ARG A 100 -3.16 -6.07 23.14
CA ARG A 100 -1.88 -6.78 23.28
C ARG A 100 -1.55 -7.71 22.09
N ASP A 101 -2.56 -8.10 21.32
CA ASP A 101 -2.45 -9.08 20.24
C ASP A 101 -2.43 -8.40 18.86
N ILE A 102 -2.45 -7.06 18.80
CA ILE A 102 -2.45 -6.26 17.56
C ILE A 102 -1.24 -6.57 16.67
N ASP A 103 -0.08 -6.84 17.26
CA ASP A 103 1.15 -7.13 16.52
C ASP A 103 1.03 -8.37 15.62
N SER A 104 0.08 -9.27 15.91
CA SER A 104 -0.22 -10.42 15.05
C SER A 104 -0.87 -10.04 13.72
N PHE A 105 -1.41 -8.82 13.61
CA PHE A 105 -1.98 -8.26 12.39
C PHE A 105 -1.00 -7.46 11.56
N LEU A 106 0.23 -7.22 12.04
CA LEU A 106 1.24 -6.59 11.19
C LEU A 106 1.51 -7.48 9.97
N PRO A 107 1.75 -6.91 8.78
CA PRO A 107 1.95 -7.71 7.58
C PRO A 107 3.11 -8.72 7.71
N THR A 108 4.11 -8.41 8.53
CA THR A 108 5.24 -9.30 8.84
C THR A 108 4.86 -10.57 9.60
N ASN A 109 3.81 -10.49 10.44
CA ASN A 109 3.37 -11.56 11.33
C ASN A 109 2.03 -12.17 10.90
N TRP A 110 1.42 -11.61 9.86
CA TRP A 110 0.07 -11.96 9.47
C TRP A 110 -0.01 -13.42 9.04
N LYS A 111 -1.03 -14.09 9.56
CA LYS A 111 -1.44 -15.42 9.13
C LYS A 111 -2.89 -15.34 8.73
N PRO A 112 -3.26 -15.81 7.52
CA PRO A 112 -4.63 -15.74 7.06
C PRO A 112 -5.53 -16.47 8.05
N GLY A 113 -6.53 -15.76 8.56
CA GLY A 113 -7.60 -16.37 9.33
C GLY A 113 -8.28 -17.46 8.49
N ASN A 114 -8.74 -18.52 9.14
CA ASN A 114 -9.52 -19.56 8.48
C ASN A 114 -10.97 -19.09 8.22
N THR A 115 -11.12 -17.92 7.60
CA THR A 115 -12.40 -17.22 7.42
C THR A 115 -13.32 -17.98 6.45
N ALA A 116 -12.75 -18.85 5.60
CA ALA A 116 -13.50 -19.76 4.74
C ALA A 116 -14.31 -20.81 5.53
N GLN A 117 -13.83 -21.25 6.70
CA GLN A 117 -14.61 -22.16 7.56
C GLN A 117 -15.66 -21.41 8.39
N SER A 118 -15.37 -20.19 8.84
CA SER A 118 -16.30 -19.36 9.60
C SER A 118 -17.52 -18.92 8.78
N LYS A 119 -17.34 -18.53 7.51
CA LYS A 119 -18.46 -18.20 6.60
C LYS A 119 -19.30 -19.44 6.25
N ARG A 120 -18.72 -20.64 6.10
CA ARG A 120 -19.51 -21.88 5.95
C ARG A 120 -20.27 -22.27 7.22
N GLN A 121 -19.73 -22.00 8.40
CA GLN A 121 -20.40 -22.29 9.68
C GLN A 121 -21.47 -21.27 10.06
N LEU A 122 -21.32 -20.00 9.68
CA LEU A 122 -22.30 -18.94 9.94
C LEU A 122 -23.51 -19.04 9.01
N TRP A 123 -23.30 -19.39 7.74
CA TRP A 123 -24.37 -19.58 6.75
C TRP A 123 -24.93 -21.00 6.73
N GLY A 124 -24.39 -21.91 7.55
CA GLY A 124 -24.82 -23.30 7.70
C GLY A 124 -25.50 -23.62 9.03
N ARG A 125 -25.69 -22.64 9.93
CA ARG A 125 -26.37 -22.83 11.23
C ARG A 125 -27.77 -22.20 11.34
N SER A 126 -28.20 -21.44 10.34
CA SER A 126 -29.57 -20.92 10.28
C SER A 126 -30.43 -21.85 9.42
N ASP A 127 -31.15 -22.75 10.10
CA ASP A 127 -32.30 -23.43 9.51
C ASP A 127 -33.26 -22.42 8.87
N GLY A 128 -33.67 -22.68 7.63
CA GLY A 128 -35.08 -22.47 7.25
C GLY A 128 -35.45 -21.51 6.12
N TYR A 129 -34.55 -20.76 5.48
CA TYR A 129 -34.94 -19.93 4.33
C TYR A 129 -33.93 -19.95 3.18
N LEU A 130 -34.03 -21.00 2.36
CA LEU A 130 -33.55 -20.96 0.98
C LEU A 130 -34.48 -20.02 0.19
N HIS A 131 -34.01 -18.81 -0.16
CA HIS A 131 -34.65 -18.05 -1.23
C HIS A 131 -34.33 -18.75 -2.57
N PRO A 132 -35.31 -19.24 -3.33
CA PRO A 132 -35.10 -20.21 -4.41
C PRO A 132 -34.57 -19.61 -5.72
N ARG A 133 -33.75 -18.55 -5.69
CA ARG A 133 -33.41 -17.78 -6.91
C ARG A 133 -31.94 -17.50 -7.17
N LEU A 134 -31.01 -18.11 -6.43
CA LEU A 134 -29.57 -17.94 -6.69
C LEU A 134 -28.79 -19.26 -6.87
N ALA A 135 -29.46 -20.42 -6.83
CA ALA A 135 -28.80 -21.71 -7.09
C ALA A 135 -28.59 -22.04 -8.58
N GLN A 136 -28.87 -21.12 -9.51
CA GLN A 136 -28.81 -21.39 -10.95
C GLN A 136 -27.68 -20.68 -11.71
N LEU A 137 -26.77 -19.96 -11.04
CA LEU A 137 -25.71 -19.21 -11.74
C LEU A 137 -24.28 -19.73 -11.56
N ASP A 138 -24.09 -20.88 -10.88
CA ASP A 138 -22.76 -21.49 -10.70
C ASP A 138 -22.53 -22.76 -11.54
N LEU A 139 -23.31 -22.98 -12.61
CA LEU A 139 -23.09 -24.11 -13.52
C LEU A 139 -22.83 -23.74 -14.99
N LEU A 140 -22.71 -22.46 -15.35
CA LEU A 140 -22.29 -22.04 -16.70
C LEU A 140 -21.54 -20.69 -16.68
N SER A 141 -20.25 -20.70 -16.35
CA SER A 141 -19.17 -19.97 -17.03
C SER A 141 -17.80 -20.30 -16.44
#